data_AF-A0A101WWE7-F1
#
_entry.id   AF-A0A101WWE7-F1
#
_cell.length_a   1.000
_cell.length_b   1.000
_cell.length_c   1.000
_cell.angle_alpha   90.00
_cell.angle_beta   90.00
_cell.angle_gamma   90.00
#
_symmetry.space_group_name_H-M   'P 1'
#
loop_
_entity.id
_entity.type
_entity.pdbx_description
1 polymer ?
#
loop_
_entity_poly.entity_id
_entity_poly.type
_entity_poly.pdbx_seq_one_letter_code
_entity_poly.pdbx_strand_id
1 'polypeptide(L)'
;MIEEYLDLVAVLAMAVVALAAFLGLSYTSSPQVCKAAVAVLQNPGSELLVWGRFRYSADSRYVYLSCGLAVPRSSVLAIERTEGLLTVGSTADGLLYIR
;
A
#
# COMPACT_ATOMS: atom_id res chain seq x y z
N MET A 1 31.81 -24.77 25.74
CA MET A 1 30.61 -25.35 25.09
C MET A 1 29.39 -24.44 25.19
N ILE A 2 29.00 -23.93 26.38
CA ILE A 2 27.82 -23.05 26.50
C ILE A 2 27.96 -21.72 25.73
N GLU A 3 29.18 -21.18 25.62
CA GLU A 3 29.44 -19.92 24.91
C GLU A 3 29.23 -20.03 23.39
N GLU A 4 29.58 -21.16 22.76
CA GLU A 4 29.32 -21.40 21.32
C GLU A 4 27.82 -21.47 21.02
N TYR A 5 27.03 -22.07 21.90
CA TYR A 5 25.57 -22.06 21.77
C TYR A 5 24.99 -20.66 21.96
N LEU A 6 25.56 -19.87 22.88
CA LEU A 6 25.12 -18.50 23.14
C LEU A 6 25.37 -17.60 21.93
N ASP A 7 26.55 -17.71 21.32
CA ASP A 7 26.88 -16.98 20.09
C ASP A 7 26.01 -17.39 18.91
N LEU A 8 25.78 -18.70 18.73
CA LEU A 8 24.91 -19.21 17.66
C LEU A 8 23.48 -18.68 17.79
N VAL A 9 22.92 -18.68 19.01
CA VAL A 9 21.58 -18.16 19.28
C VAL A 9 21.51 -16.66 19.07
N ALA A 10 22.55 -15.90 19.47
CA ALA A 10 22.60 -14.45 19.27
C ALA A 10 22.59 -14.07 17.79
N VAL A 11 23.40 -14.75 16.96
CA VAL A 11 23.45 -14.51 15.51
C VAL A 11 22.13 -14.86 14.85
N LEU A 12 21.51 -15.98 15.24
CA LEU A 12 20.24 -16.42 14.68
C LEU A 12 19.10 -15.47 15.07
N ALA A 13 19.09 -14.98 16.31
CA ALA A 13 18.13 -13.97 16.77
C ALA A 13 18.28 -12.65 15.99
N MET A 14 19.50 -12.16 15.78
CA MET A 14 19.75 -10.95 14.99
C MET A 14 19.31 -11.11 13.53
N ALA A 15 19.53 -12.27 12.93
CA ALA A 15 19.08 -12.58 11.57
C ALA A 15 17.54 -12.59 11.47
N VAL A 16 16.84 -13.18 12.45
CA VAL A 16 15.37 -13.19 12.49
C VAL A 16 14.81 -11.78 12.67
N VAL A 17 15.40 -10.96 13.54
CA VAL A 17 14.98 -9.56 13.75
C VAL A 17 15.20 -8.74 12.47
N ALA A 18 16.35 -8.90 11.81
CA ALA A 18 16.61 -8.23 10.55
C ALA A 18 15.60 -8.64 9.46
N LEU A 19 15.32 -9.94 9.32
CA LEU A 19 14.33 -10.44 8.38
C LEU A 19 12.93 -9.89 8.67
N ALA A 20 12.53 -9.89 9.95
CA ALA A 20 11.25 -9.34 10.38
C ALA A 20 11.13 -7.84 10.10
N ALA A 21 12.21 -7.07 10.27
CA ALA A 21 12.24 -5.64 9.94
C ALA A 21 12.09 -5.40 8.44
N PHE A 22 12.81 -6.16 7.59
CA PHE A 22 12.70 -6.06 6.13
C PHE A 22 11.32 -6.44 5.61
N LEU A 23 10.75 -7.52 6.15
CA LEU A 23 9.40 -7.94 5.81
C LEU A 23 8.38 -6.91 6.30
N GLY A 24 8.49 -6.42 7.54
CA GLY A 24 7.61 -5.39 8.12
C GLY A 24 7.58 -4.09 7.31
N LEU A 25 8.74 -3.60 6.86
CA LEU A 25 8.84 -2.42 5.99
C LEU A 25 8.28 -2.67 4.57
N SER A 26 8.20 -3.92 4.15
CA SER A 26 7.66 -4.28 2.83
C SER A 26 6.15 -4.20 2.76
N TYR A 27 5.44 -4.18 3.90
CA TYR A 27 3.99 -4.01 3.97
C TYR A 27 3.52 -2.56 3.90
N THR A 28 4.44 -1.58 3.92
CA THR A 28 4.06 -0.17 3.90
C THR A 28 3.72 0.25 2.46
N SER A 29 2.45 0.58 2.23
CA SER A 29 2.03 1.31 1.03
C SER A 29 2.84 2.59 0.86
N SER A 30 3.19 2.93 -0.39
CA SER A 30 3.86 4.20 -0.69
C SER A 30 2.91 5.37 -0.38
N PRO A 31 3.32 6.35 0.46
CA PRO A 31 2.47 7.48 0.82
C PRO A 31 2.00 8.30 -0.39
N GLN A 32 2.77 8.28 -1.47
CA GLN A 32 2.49 9.01 -2.71
C GLN A 32 1.19 8.53 -3.38
N VAL A 33 0.92 7.23 -3.41
CA VAL A 33 -0.28 6.67 -4.04
C VAL A 33 -1.54 7.12 -3.30
N CYS A 34 -1.46 7.21 -1.98
CA CYS A 34 -2.61 7.63 -1.19
C CYS A 34 -2.85 9.13 -1.22
N LYS A 35 -1.79 9.94 -1.25
CA LYS A 35 -1.94 11.37 -1.54
C LYS A 35 -2.54 11.61 -2.92
N ALA A 36 -2.12 10.83 -3.93
CA ALA A 36 -2.69 10.89 -5.26
C ALA A 36 -4.18 10.51 -5.25
N ALA A 37 -4.54 9.40 -4.60
CA ALA A 37 -5.94 8.96 -4.50
C ALA A 37 -6.83 10.01 -3.81
N VAL A 38 -6.36 10.64 -2.72
CA VAL A 38 -7.09 11.73 -2.07
C VAL A 38 -7.23 12.95 -2.98
N ALA A 39 -6.14 13.39 -3.61
CA ALA A 39 -6.15 14.56 -4.48
C ALA A 39 -7.10 14.38 -5.68
N VAL A 40 -7.14 13.17 -6.21
CA VAL A 40 -7.94 12.79 -7.38
C VAL A 40 -9.42 12.61 -7.02
N LEU A 41 -9.73 12.15 -5.81
CA LEU A 41 -11.10 12.17 -5.28
C LEU A 41 -11.61 13.59 -4.99
N GLN A 42 -10.73 14.51 -4.60
CA GLN A 42 -11.08 15.92 -4.39
C GLN A 42 -11.26 16.70 -5.70
N ASN A 43 -10.64 16.24 -6.79
CA ASN A 43 -10.68 16.88 -8.11
C ASN A 43 -11.16 15.85 -9.15
N PRO A 44 -12.48 15.64 -9.30
CA PRO A 44 -13.02 14.68 -10.26
C PRO A 44 -12.56 15.02 -11.69
N GLY A 45 -12.25 13.99 -12.48
CA GLY A 45 -11.67 14.14 -13.83
C GLY A 45 -10.16 14.36 -13.87
N SER A 46 -9.46 14.33 -12.72
CA SER A 46 -7.99 14.43 -12.67
C SER A 46 -7.31 13.07 -12.64
N GLU A 47 -6.08 13.03 -13.17
CA GLU A 47 -5.21 11.87 -13.23
C GLU A 47 -3.82 12.22 -12.72
N LEU A 48 -3.27 11.36 -11.89
CA LEU A 48 -1.92 11.48 -11.35
C LEU A 48 -1.15 10.19 -11.59
N LEU A 49 0.04 10.34 -12.18
CA LEU A 49 0.99 9.25 -12.35
C LEU A 49 1.94 9.21 -11.15
N VAL A 50 1.98 8.07 -10.47
CA VAL A 50 2.76 7.88 -9.24
C VAL A 50 3.44 6.53 -9.26
N TRP A 51 4.74 6.50 -8.98
CA TRP A 51 5.44 5.25 -8.75
C TRP A 51 5.22 4.78 -7.31
N GLY A 52 4.83 3.53 -7.12
CA GLY A 52 4.69 3.00 -5.79
C GLY A 52 4.05 1.62 -5.72
N ARG A 53 3.67 1.25 -4.50
CA ARG A 53 2.98 0.01 -4.22
C ARG A 53 1.96 0.24 -3.12
N PHE A 54 0.84 -0.45 -3.18
CA PHE A 54 -0.16 -0.43 -2.13
C PHE A 54 -0.89 -1.77 -2.10
N ARG A 55 -1.39 -2.15 -0.93
CA ARG A 55 -2.42 -3.18 -0.81
C ARG A 55 -3.76 -2.53 -0.53
N TYR A 56 -4.82 -3.21 -0.93
CA TYR A 56 -6.17 -2.83 -0.55
C TYR A 56 -6.92 -4.05 -0.03
N SER A 57 -7.88 -3.81 0.85
CA SER A 57 -8.93 -4.75 1.23
C SER A 57 -10.27 -4.13 0.90
N ALA A 58 -11.26 -4.94 0.56
CA ALA A 58 -12.59 -4.44 0.24
C ALA A 58 -13.64 -5.19 1.06
N ASP A 59 -14.59 -4.43 1.60
CA ASP A 59 -15.80 -4.96 2.24
C ASP A 59 -17.01 -4.62 1.34
N SER A 60 -18.22 -4.91 1.83
CA SER A 60 -19.50 -4.57 1.19
C SER A 60 -19.67 -3.07 0.95
N ARG A 61 -19.10 -2.22 1.81
CA ARG A 61 -19.30 -0.75 1.77
C ARG A 61 -18.08 0.06 1.37
N TYR A 62 -16.87 -0.39 1.72
CA TYR A 62 -15.64 0.39 1.56
C TYR A 62 -14.49 -0.43 0.98
N VAL A 63 -13.62 0.27 0.27
CA VAL A 63 -12.28 -0.19 -0.13
C VAL A 63 -11.28 0.53 0.77
N TYR A 64 -10.54 -0.24 1.56
CA TYR A 64 -9.51 0.25 2.46
C TYR A 64 -8.14 0.09 1.80
N LEU A 65 -7.47 1.19 1.56
CA LEU A 65 -6.09 1.21 1.13
C LEU A 65 -5.19 1.07 2.37
N SER A 66 -4.11 0.31 2.25
CA SER A 66 -3.14 0.02 3.34
C SER A 66 -2.51 1.26 4.00
N CYS A 67 -2.66 2.44 3.41
CA CYS A 67 -2.26 3.72 3.99
C CYS A 67 -3.30 4.34 4.94
N GLY A 68 -4.42 3.67 5.18
CA GLY A 68 -5.51 4.15 6.04
C GLY A 68 -6.60 4.94 5.32
N LEU A 69 -6.58 5.01 3.98
CA LEU A 69 -7.64 5.66 3.21
C LEU A 69 -8.81 4.71 2.99
N ALA A 70 -9.99 5.07 3.48
CA ALA A 70 -11.24 4.36 3.23
C ALA A 70 -12.03 5.08 2.13
N VAL A 71 -12.26 4.39 1.01
CA VAL A 71 -13.02 4.92 -0.14
C VAL A 71 -14.34 4.15 -0.24
N PRO A 72 -15.50 4.82 -0.40
CA PRO A 72 -16.76 4.14 -0.63
C PRO A 72 -16.67 3.25 -1.86
N ARG A 73 -17.19 2.02 -1.79
CA ARG A 73 -17.14 1.08 -2.92
C ARG A 73 -17.92 1.59 -4.14
N SER A 74 -18.96 2.39 -3.91
CA SER A 74 -19.71 3.10 -4.96
C SER A 74 -18.88 4.12 -5.73
N SER A 75 -17.77 4.58 -5.14
CA SER A 75 -16.86 5.58 -5.70
C SER A 75 -15.58 4.97 -6.25
N VAL A 76 -15.54 3.65 -6.45
CA VAL A 76 -14.40 2.94 -7.06
C VAL A 76 -14.89 2.27 -8.34
N LEU A 77 -14.29 2.65 -9.47
CA LEU A 77 -14.54 2.05 -10.78
C LEU A 77 -13.75 0.75 -10.94
N ALA A 78 -12.43 0.81 -10.80
CA ALA A 78 -11.54 -0.34 -11.03
C ALA A 78 -10.17 -0.17 -10.35
N ILE A 79 -9.60 -1.28 -9.88
CA ILE A 79 -8.19 -1.35 -9.43
C ILE A 79 -7.54 -2.49 -10.20
N GLU A 80 -6.72 -2.15 -11.19
CA GLU A 80 -6.08 -3.10 -12.11
C GLU A 80 -4.65 -3.45 -11.67
N ARG A 81 -3.92 -2.48 -11.09
CA ARG A 81 -2.56 -2.69 -10.57
C ARG A 81 -2.39 -2.14 -9.16
N THR A 82 -1.47 -2.79 -8.44
CA THR A 82 -1.13 -2.47 -7.05
C THR A 82 0.33 -2.08 -6.85
N GLU A 83 1.17 -2.19 -7.88
CA GLU A 83 2.59 -1.88 -7.80
C GLU A 83 3.19 -1.40 -9.14
N GLY A 84 4.30 -0.66 -9.04
CA GLY A 84 5.03 -0.11 -10.18
C GLY A 84 4.65 1.34 -10.47
N LEU A 85 4.63 1.70 -11.75
CA LEU A 85 4.09 2.98 -12.21
C LEU A 85 2.57 2.88 -12.26
N LEU A 86 1.90 3.60 -11.36
CA LEU A 86 0.45 3.59 -11.20
C LEU A 86 -0.16 4.88 -11.73
N THR A 87 -1.23 4.76 -12.52
CA THR A 87 -2.09 5.87 -12.92
C THR A 87 -3.28 5.89 -11.98
N VAL A 88 -3.32 6.86 -11.08
CA VAL A 88 -4.41 7.08 -10.12
C VAL A 88 -5.28 8.19 -10.67
N GLY A 89 -6.50 7.85 -11.09
CA GLY A 89 -7.41 8.78 -11.75
C GLY A 89 -8.83 8.72 -11.17
N SER A 90 -9.61 9.76 -11.45
CA SER A 90 -11.03 9.81 -11.12
C SER A 90 -11.79 10.22 -12.37
N THR A 91 -12.92 9.56 -12.61
CA THR A 91 -13.85 9.95 -13.68
C THR A 91 -14.50 11.29 -13.37
N ALA A 92 -15.17 11.89 -14.36
CA ALA A 92 -15.96 13.10 -14.16
C ALA A 92 -17.07 12.91 -13.09
N ASP A 93 -17.55 11.68 -12.92
CA ASP A 93 -18.57 11.29 -11.94
C ASP A 93 -17.97 11.02 -10.54
N GLY A 94 -16.66 11.21 -10.35
CA GLY A 94 -15.99 11.02 -9.06
C GLY A 94 -15.63 9.57 -8.74
N LEU A 95 -15.66 8.66 -9.73
CA LEU A 95 -15.26 7.26 -9.55
C LEU A 95 -13.75 7.10 -9.69
N LEU A 96 -13.09 6.65 -8.63
CA LEU A 96 -11.66 6.35 -8.57
C LEU A 96 -11.31 5.13 -9.41
N TYR A 97 -10.24 5.21 -10.18
CA TYR A 97 -9.62 4.07 -10.81
C TYR A 97 -8.10 4.10 -10.64
N ILE A 98 -7.49 2.91 -10.58
CA ILE A 98 -6.04 2.75 -10.45
C ILE A 98 -5.57 1.71 -11.47
N ARG A 99 -4.65 2.11 -12.36
CA ARG A 99 -4.07 1.26 -13.41
C ARG A 99 -2.56 1.17 -13.34
#